data_AF-A0A6L9Z6S2-F1
#
_entry.id   AF-A0A6L9Z6S2-F1
#
_cell.length_a   1.000
_cell.length_b   1.000
_cell.length_c   1.000
_cell.angle_alpha   90.00
_cell.angle_beta   90.00
_cell.angle_gamma   90.00
#
_symmetry.space_group_name_H-M   'P 1'
#
loop_
_entity.id
_entity.type
_entity.pdbx_description
1 polymer ?
#
loop_
_entity_poly.entity_id
_entity_poly.type
_entity_poly.pdbx_seq_one_letter_code
_entity_poly.pdbx_strand_id
1 'polypeptide(L)'
;MIRDLSQVLRRILEDTRLSSRFPELAEAQISFERPSETFSPGQTTVNLFLYDIREHLELRNNEPTIDRDNGHVIIHNPPKRIACSYLVTAWPIGGEELPLQEHRLLSQVLQVFLA
;
A
#
# COMPACT_ATOMS: atom_id res chain seq x y z
N MET A 1 -6.36 -6.12 10.14
CA MET A 1 -5.98 -4.70 9.99
C MET A 1 -4.86 -4.50 8.96
N ILE A 2 -3.62 -4.93 9.22
CA ILE A 2 -2.50 -4.72 8.25
C ILE A 2 -2.72 -5.50 6.94
N ARG A 3 -3.18 -6.75 7.03
CA ARG A 3 -3.58 -7.53 5.84
C ARG A 3 -4.63 -6.80 5.01
N ASP A 4 -5.61 -6.19 5.67
CA ASP A 4 -6.72 -5.52 5.00
C ASP A 4 -6.22 -4.24 4.30
N LEU A 5 -5.25 -3.53 4.89
CA LEU A 5 -4.54 -2.44 4.22
C LEU A 5 -3.85 -2.93 2.95
N SER A 6 -3.08 -4.02 3.00
CA SER A 6 -2.46 -4.60 1.79
C SER A 6 -3.51 -5.02 0.75
N GLN A 7 -4.65 -5.56 1.17
CA GLN A 7 -5.74 -5.91 0.25
C GLN A 7 -6.38 -4.67 -0.39
N VAL A 8 -6.51 -3.57 0.34
CA VAL A 8 -6.99 -2.30 -0.21
C VAL A 8 -6.00 -1.74 -1.22
N LEU A 9 -4.70 -1.71 -0.89
CA LEU A 9 -3.65 -1.27 -1.82
C LEU A 9 -3.66 -2.10 -3.11
N ARG A 10 -3.80 -3.43 -2.99
CA ARG A 10 -3.96 -4.33 -4.13
C ARG A 10 -5.15 -3.93 -4.99
N ARG A 11 -6.34 -3.79 -4.39
CA ARG A 11 -7.58 -3.46 -5.11
C ARG A 11 -7.52 -2.11 -5.82
N ILE A 12 -6.85 -1.13 -5.23
CA ILE A 12 -6.66 0.18 -5.85
C ILE A 12 -5.82 0.04 -7.13
N LEU A 13 -4.71 -0.71 -7.07
CA LEU A 13 -3.80 -0.88 -8.20
C LEU A 13 -4.32 -1.86 -9.27
N GLU A 14 -5.20 -2.79 -8.89
CA GLU A 14 -5.86 -3.74 -9.80
C GLU A 14 -7.20 -3.22 -10.35
N ASP A 15 -7.58 -1.95 -10.10
CA ASP A 15 -8.86 -1.43 -10.60
C ASP A 15 -8.86 -1.38 -12.14
N THR A 16 -9.77 -2.13 -12.75
CA THR A 16 -10.00 -2.17 -14.21
C THR A 16 -10.22 -0.81 -14.87
N ARG A 17 -10.66 0.20 -14.12
CA ARG A 17 -10.79 1.58 -14.63
C ARG A 17 -9.45 2.19 -15.02
N LEU A 18 -8.34 1.67 -14.49
CA LEU A 18 -7.00 2.14 -14.79
C LEU A 18 -6.56 1.74 -16.20
N SER A 19 -7.11 0.68 -16.81
CA SER A 19 -6.64 0.15 -18.10
C SER A 19 -6.64 1.17 -19.24
N SER A 20 -7.54 2.16 -19.22
CA SER A 20 -7.58 3.21 -20.26
C SER A 20 -6.48 4.27 -20.08
N ARG A 21 -6.07 4.55 -18.85
CA ARG A 21 -5.12 5.62 -18.50
C ARG A 21 -3.71 5.11 -18.24
N PHE A 22 -3.59 3.90 -17.68
CA PHE A 22 -2.37 3.26 -17.20
C PHE A 22 -2.34 1.80 -17.66
N PRO A 23 -2.23 1.52 -18.97
CA PRO A 23 -2.34 0.16 -19.51
C PRO A 23 -1.23 -0.76 -18.99
N GLU A 24 0.00 -0.26 -18.87
CA GLU A 24 1.14 -1.03 -18.37
C GLU A 24 0.98 -1.42 -16.89
N LEU A 25 0.51 -0.50 -16.04
CA LEU A 25 0.17 -0.81 -14.65
C LEU A 25 -1.01 -1.78 -14.55
N ALA A 26 -2.02 -1.63 -15.40
CA ALA A 26 -3.20 -2.50 -15.38
C ALA A 26 -2.88 -3.95 -15.76
N GLU A 27 -1.83 -4.18 -16.55
CA GLU A 27 -1.33 -5.51 -16.91
C GLU A 27 -0.28 -6.05 -15.92
N ALA A 28 0.26 -5.20 -15.05
CA ALA A 28 1.28 -5.58 -14.09
C ALA A 28 0.70 -6.45 -12.95
N GLN A 29 1.45 -7.46 -12.52
CA GLN A 29 1.12 -8.21 -11.31
C GLN A 29 1.40 -7.36 -10.08
N ILE A 30 0.51 -7.37 -9.09
CA ILE A 30 0.77 -6.75 -7.79
C ILE A 30 1.31 -7.81 -6.82
N SER A 31 2.48 -7.58 -6.25
CA SER A 31 3.12 -8.42 -5.24
C SER A 31 3.33 -7.66 -3.92
N PHE A 32 3.46 -8.39 -2.82
CA PHE A 32 3.77 -7.86 -1.48
C PHE A 32 4.92 -8.63 -0.83
N GLU A 33 5.68 -9.36 -1.64
CA GLU A 33 6.77 -10.19 -1.17
C GLU A 33 7.96 -9.34 -0.71
N ARG A 34 8.77 -9.90 0.18
CA ARG A 34 10.04 -9.27 0.54
C ARG A 34 10.96 -9.29 -0.69
N PRO A 35 11.45 -8.14 -1.17
CA PRO A 35 12.45 -8.12 -2.22
C PRO A 35 13.74 -8.70 -1.62
N SER A 36 14.09 -9.89 -2.07
CA SER A 36 15.37 -10.55 -1.81
C SER A 36 16.14 -10.67 -3.12
N GLU A 37 17.41 -11.06 -3.05
CA GLU A 37 18.22 -11.33 -4.25
C GLU A 37 17.61 -12.42 -5.14
N THR A 38 16.80 -13.31 -4.56
CA THR A 38 16.08 -14.38 -5.27
C THR A 38 14.73 -13.94 -5.83
N PHE A 39 14.31 -12.70 -5.59
CA PHE A 39 13.03 -12.21 -6.11
C PHE A 39 13.17 -11.93 -7.61
N SER A 40 12.60 -12.81 -8.42
CA SER A 40 12.62 -12.74 -9.89
C SER A 40 11.23 -13.06 -10.42
N PRO A 41 10.36 -12.04 -10.59
CA PRO A 41 9.01 -12.27 -11.09
C PRO A 41 9.05 -12.77 -12.54
N GLY A 42 8.07 -13.60 -12.92
CA GLY A 42 7.95 -14.15 -14.29
C GLY A 42 7.22 -13.24 -15.28
N GLN A 43 6.61 -12.14 -14.79
CA GLN A 43 5.93 -11.12 -15.59
C GLN A 43 6.17 -9.73 -14.99
N THR A 44 5.86 -8.67 -15.76
CA THR A 44 5.91 -7.28 -15.26
C THR A 44 5.17 -7.17 -13.92
N THR A 45 5.88 -6.72 -12.88
CA THR A 45 5.37 -6.75 -11.50
C THR A 45 5.64 -5.43 -10.78
N VAL A 46 4.64 -4.95 -10.04
CA VAL A 46 4.81 -3.91 -9.01
C VAL A 46 4.79 -4.59 -7.66
N ASN A 47 5.87 -4.45 -6.89
CA ASN A 47 5.97 -5.02 -5.55
C ASN A 47 5.83 -3.94 -4.48
N LEU A 48 4.97 -4.17 -3.49
CA LEU A 48 4.73 -3.30 -2.34
C LEU A 48 5.18 -4.02 -1.07
N PHE A 49 6.42 -3.82 -0.67
CA PHE A 49 6.97 -4.46 0.52
C PHE A 49 6.79 -3.58 1.77
N LEU A 50 6.05 -4.08 2.76
CA LEU A 50 5.91 -3.41 4.06
C LEU A 50 7.22 -3.54 4.85
N TYR A 51 8.04 -2.50 4.83
CA TYR A 51 9.37 -2.53 5.44
C TYR A 51 9.41 -1.95 6.86
N ASP A 52 8.38 -1.20 7.26
CA ASP A 52 8.37 -0.50 8.53
C ASP A 52 6.94 -0.25 9.05
N ILE A 53 6.75 -0.44 10.36
CA ILE A 53 5.48 -0.30 11.07
C ILE A 53 5.75 0.47 12.36
N ARG A 54 5.14 1.64 12.52
CA ARG A 54 5.33 2.48 13.71
C ARG A 54 4.00 2.96 14.28
N GLU A 55 3.92 3.13 15.58
CA GLU A 55 2.80 3.86 16.19
C GLU A 55 2.97 5.34 15.88
N HIS A 56 1.93 5.97 15.32
CA HIS A 56 1.92 7.38 15.01
C HIS A 56 1.45 8.17 16.23
N LEU A 57 2.40 8.58 17.07
CA LEU A 57 2.14 9.24 18.36
C LEU A 57 1.70 10.71 18.25
N GLU A 58 1.95 11.37 17.11
CA GLU A 58 1.72 12.82 16.94
C GLU A 58 0.27 13.19 16.60
N LEU A 59 -0.51 12.28 15.99
CA LEU A 59 -1.93 12.48 15.65
C LEU A 59 -2.89 11.99 16.74
N ARG A 60 -2.41 11.88 17.98
CA ARG A 60 -3.13 11.25 19.09
C ARG A 60 -4.00 12.32 19.79
N ASN A 61 -5.32 12.21 19.66
CA ASN A 61 -6.22 12.76 20.67
C ASN A 61 -6.28 11.72 21.80
N ASN A 62 -5.64 12.02 22.93
CA ASN A 62 -5.34 11.02 23.98
C ASN A 62 -6.45 10.85 24.98
N GLU A 63 -7.47 11.69 24.87
CA GLU A 63 -8.52 11.75 25.86
C GLU A 63 -9.38 10.50 25.74
N PRO A 64 -9.43 9.65 26.78
CA PRO A 64 -10.38 8.57 26.84
C PRO A 64 -11.79 9.16 26.79
N THR A 65 -12.65 8.60 25.95
CA THR A 65 -14.06 8.96 25.98
C THR A 65 -14.73 8.19 27.11
N ILE A 66 -15.39 8.91 28.01
CA ILE A 66 -16.08 8.32 29.16
C ILE A 66 -17.56 8.25 28.80
N ASP A 67 -18.07 7.05 28.61
CA ASP A 67 -19.50 6.80 28.46
C ASP A 67 -20.09 6.37 29.80
N ARG A 68 -21.25 6.92 30.15
CA ARG A 68 -21.94 6.64 31.41
C ARG A 68 -23.33 6.13 31.10
N ASP A 69 -23.56 4.84 31.38
CA ASP A 69 -24.86 4.21 31.23
C ASP A 69 -25.25 3.47 32.53
N ASN A 70 -26.46 3.73 33.03
CA ASN A 70 -27.08 3.03 34.16
C ASN A 70 -26.19 2.80 35.40
N GLY A 71 -25.36 3.77 35.77
CA GLY A 71 -24.46 3.68 36.93
C GLY A 71 -23.13 2.97 36.66
N HIS A 72 -22.92 2.45 35.44
CA HIS A 72 -21.64 1.94 34.97
C HIS A 72 -20.87 3.00 34.18
N VAL A 73 -19.56 3.01 34.38
CA VAL A 73 -18.62 3.87 33.64
C VAL A 73 -17.85 3.00 32.66
N ILE A 74 -17.99 3.26 31.36
CA ILE A 74 -17.22 2.62 30.31
C ILE A 74 -16.18 3.62 29.80
N ILE A 75 -14.91 3.23 29.83
CA ILE A 75 -13.80 4.06 29.37
C ILE A 75 -13.35 3.53 28.00
N HIS A 76 -13.51 4.35 26.96
CA HIS A 76 -13.03 4.05 25.61
C HIS A 76 -11.66 4.69 25.41
N ASN A 77 -10.62 3.87 25.35
CA ASN A 77 -9.30 4.34 24.93
C ASN A 77 -9.32 4.66 23.42
N PRO A 78 -8.68 5.76 22.99
CA PRO A 78 -8.62 6.11 21.58
C PRO A 78 -7.92 4.99 20.77
N PRO A 79 -8.35 4.70 19.53
CA PRO A 79 -7.74 3.68 18.71
C PRO A 79 -6.28 4.03 18.41
N LYS A 80 -5.39 3.04 18.53
CA LYS A 80 -3.98 3.23 18.16
C LYS A 80 -3.88 3.53 16.66
N ARG A 81 -3.18 4.62 16.32
CA ARG A 81 -2.85 4.94 14.92
C ARG A 81 -1.52 4.30 14.56
N ILE A 82 -1.52 3.46 13.53
CA ILE A 82 -0.31 2.78 13.06
C ILE A 82 0.05 3.31 11.67
N ALA A 83 1.26 3.80 11.50
CA ALA A 83 1.87 4.11 10.22
C ALA A 83 2.50 2.84 9.64
N CYS A 84 2.12 2.48 8.42
CA CYS A 84 2.69 1.37 7.66
C CYS A 84 3.41 1.93 6.43
N SER A 85 4.73 1.77 6.37
CA SER A 85 5.57 2.29 5.29
C SER A 85 5.87 1.17 4.31
N TYR A 86 5.42 1.33 3.06
CA TYR A 86 5.68 0.38 1.98
C TYR A 86 6.78 0.90 1.05
N LEU A 87 7.70 0.03 0.67
CA LEU A 87 8.67 0.24 -0.40
C LEU A 87 8.04 -0.28 -1.68
N VAL A 88 7.86 0.61 -2.66
CA VAL A 88 7.32 0.27 -3.98
C VAL A 88 8.48 0.07 -4.95
N THR A 89 8.54 -1.09 -5.60
CA THR A 89 9.50 -1.38 -6.68
C THR A 89 8.78 -1.88 -7.92
N ALA A 90 9.35 -1.61 -9.09
CA ALA A 90 8.83 -2.01 -10.39
C ALA A 90 9.81 -2.98 -11.06
N TRP A 91 9.26 -4.04 -11.66
CA TRP A 91 10.01 -5.11 -12.29
C TRP A 91 9.46 -5.34 -13.69
N PRO A 92 9.77 -4.44 -14.66
CA PRO A 92 9.35 -4.64 -16.04
C PRO A 92 10.09 -5.83 -16.65
N ILE A 93 9.41 -6.59 -17.51
CA ILE A 93 10.00 -7.73 -18.22
C ILE A 93 9.73 -7.59 -19.71
N GLY A 94 10.79 -7.79 -20.50
CA GLY A 94 10.71 -7.76 -21.95
C GLY A 94 10.68 -6.34 -22.50
N GLY A 95 11.53 -6.07 -23.49
CA GLY A 95 11.61 -4.77 -24.16
C GLY A 95 12.98 -4.11 -24.03
N GLU A 96 13.08 -2.93 -24.59
CA GLU A 96 14.28 -2.11 -24.59
C GLU A 96 14.19 -1.06 -23.47
N GLU A 97 15.34 -0.63 -22.92
CA GLU A 97 15.38 0.43 -21.90
C GLU A 97 14.61 0.12 -20.59
N LEU A 98 14.80 -1.09 -20.02
CA LEU A 98 14.16 -1.51 -18.76
C LEU A 98 14.16 -0.45 -17.63
N PRO A 99 15.24 0.32 -17.39
CA PRO A 99 15.20 1.37 -16.36
C PRO A 99 14.16 2.47 -16.62
N LEU A 100 13.93 2.83 -17.87
CA LEU A 100 12.92 3.84 -18.23
C LEU A 100 11.50 3.28 -18.13
N GLN A 101 11.31 2.00 -18.44
CA GLN A 101 10.04 1.30 -18.20
C GLN A 101 9.73 1.23 -16.70
N GLU A 102 10.74 0.92 -15.87
CA GLU A 102 10.62 0.92 -14.41
C GLU A 102 10.11 2.27 -13.90
N HIS A 103 10.76 3.37 -14.31
CA HIS A 103 10.35 4.71 -13.94
C HIS A 103 8.93 5.05 -14.41
N ARG A 104 8.55 4.61 -15.62
CA ARG A 104 7.21 4.83 -16.17
C ARG A 104 6.16 4.09 -15.34
N LEU A 105 6.41 2.84 -14.98
CA LEU A 105 5.52 2.04 -14.16
C LEU A 105 5.36 2.64 -12.75
N LEU A 106 6.46 3.09 -12.12
CA LEU A 106 6.42 3.80 -10.84
C LEU A 106 5.66 5.13 -10.94
N SER A 107 5.79 5.86 -12.05
CA SER A 107 5.03 7.09 -12.29
C SER A 107 3.52 6.82 -12.37
N GLN A 108 3.10 5.72 -13.00
CA GLN A 108 1.70 5.32 -13.04
C GLN A 108 1.17 4.99 -11.63
N VAL A 109 1.93 4.22 -10.84
CA VAL A 109 1.57 3.90 -9.45
C VAL A 109 1.40 5.16 -8.61
N LEU A 110 2.34 6.11 -8.73
CA LEU A 110 2.26 7.39 -8.02
C LEU A 110 0.99 8.17 -8.40
N GLN A 111 0.67 8.25 -9.70
CA GLN A 111 -0.54 8.94 -10.16
C GLN A 111 -1.83 8.31 -9.63
N VAL A 112 -1.87 6.98 -9.48
CA VAL A 112 -3.02 6.28 -8.87
C VAL A 112 -3.18 6.64 -7.40
N PHE A 113 -2.08 6.72 -6.63
CA PHE A 113 -2.15 7.09 -5.21
C PHE A 113 -2.42 8.57 -4.94
N LEU A 114 -2.24 9.43 -5.94
CA LEU A 114 -2.53 10.87 -5.84
C LEU A 114 -3.93 11.26 -6.36
N ALA A 115 -4.66 10.33 -6.96
CA ALA A 115 -6.01 10.56 -7.50
C ALA A 115 -7.09 10.45 -6.43
#